data_AF-A0A0N4XSD0-F1
#
_entry.id   AF-A0A0N4XSD0-F1
#
_cell.length_a   1.000
_cell.length_b   1.000
_cell.length_c   1.000
_cell.angle_alpha   90.00
_cell.angle_beta   90.00
_cell.angle_gamma   90.00
#
_symmetry.space_group_name_H-M   'P 1'
#
loop_
_entity.id
_entity.type
_entity.pdbx_description
1 polymer ?
#
loop_
_entity_poly.entity_id
_entity_poly.type
_entity_poly.pdbx_seq_one_letter_code
_entity_poly.pdbx_strand_id
1 'polypeptide(L)'
;MFVHGEAAKMEFLKGKVEKEFRIPVMMPANGESVVIPGVVNLEVDVPQDIVQRCIDLDPTPSKKACPFSACLVMDKQNGLEVISCETAASRLQLGLHTITLSQLVKSKSTVDWKALSDALSIHDTNLQHKQDGIELFHGEICVMPVKGDENQVRLGNTDFGRNWLFKFSKKILLNSIVKSAALMLSVSAFLRLHHF
;
A
#
# COMPACT_ATOMS: atom_id res chain seq x y z
N MET A 1 34.09 -21.03 9.73
CA MET A 1 34.95 -21.07 8.52
C MET A 1 36.33 -21.53 8.95
N PHE A 2 37.00 -22.28 8.09
CA PHE A 2 38.26 -22.94 8.36
C PHE A 2 39.33 -22.35 7.45
N VAL A 3 40.32 -21.70 8.04
CA VAL A 3 41.45 -21.02 7.37
C VAL A 3 42.76 -21.37 8.06
N HIS A 4 43.87 -21.24 7.35
CA HIS A 4 45.24 -21.49 7.85
C HIS A 4 45.44 -22.87 8.49
N GLY A 5 45.38 -23.93 7.68
CA GLY A 5 45.74 -25.28 8.10
C GLY A 5 46.12 -26.19 6.92
N GLU A 6 46.74 -27.33 7.22
CA GLU A 6 47.04 -28.35 6.20
C GLU A 6 45.75 -28.96 5.65
N ALA A 7 45.61 -29.01 4.32
CA ALA A 7 44.38 -29.42 3.64
C ALA A 7 43.78 -30.73 4.17
N ALA A 8 44.59 -31.77 4.35
CA ALA A 8 44.14 -33.08 4.84
C ALA A 8 43.58 -33.04 6.28
N LYS A 9 44.19 -32.22 7.15
CA LYS A 9 43.71 -32.05 8.53
C LYS A 9 42.40 -31.25 8.55
N MET A 10 42.30 -30.22 7.70
CA MET A 10 41.10 -29.39 7.60
C MET A 10 39.89 -30.18 7.12
N GLU A 11 40.07 -31.06 6.14
CA GLU A 11 38.99 -31.92 5.62
C GLU A 11 38.50 -32.93 6.68
N PHE A 12 39.42 -33.51 7.45
CA PHE A 12 39.08 -34.38 8.58
C PHE A 12 38.33 -33.63 9.69
N LEU A 13 38.79 -32.43 10.06
CA LEU A 13 38.13 -31.57 11.04
C LEU A 13 36.74 -31.14 10.57
N LYS A 14 36.57 -30.82 9.28
CA LYS A 14 35.28 -30.48 8.68
C LYS A 14 34.27 -31.60 8.91
N GLY A 15 34.64 -32.84 8.58
CA GLY A 15 33.77 -34.00 8.76
C GLY A 15 33.33 -34.23 10.21
N LYS A 16 34.22 -33.97 11.19
CA LYS A 16 33.87 -34.07 12.62
C LYS A 16 32.88 -32.99 13.06
N VAL A 17 33.15 -31.73 12.71
CA VAL A 17 32.33 -30.59 13.13
C VAL A 17 30.95 -30.64 12.47
N GLU A 18 30.87 -30.98 11.18
CA GLU A 18 29.59 -31.14 10.49
C GLU A 18 28.76 -32.29 11.09
N LYS A 19 29.41 -33.39 11.51
CA LYS A 19 28.73 -34.53 12.15
C LYS A 19 28.22 -34.21 13.55
N GLU A 20 29.00 -33.49 14.34
CA GLU A 20 28.68 -33.18 15.74
C GLU A 20 27.66 -32.05 15.87
N PHE A 21 27.87 -30.95 15.14
CA PHE A 21 27.09 -29.72 15.29
C PHE A 21 26.02 -29.54 14.22
N ARG A 22 26.02 -30.37 13.15
CA ARG A 22 25.11 -30.26 12.01
C ARG A 22 25.09 -28.87 11.36
N ILE A 23 26.21 -28.15 11.43
CA ILE A 23 26.42 -26.84 10.80
C ILE A 23 27.35 -27.02 9.60
N PRO A 24 27.05 -26.46 8.42
CA PRO A 24 27.94 -26.53 7.26
C PRO A 24 29.26 -25.79 7.50
N VAL A 25 30.38 -26.43 7.18
CA VAL A 25 31.72 -25.85 7.37
C VAL A 25 32.37 -25.57 6.02
N MET A 26 32.75 -24.30 5.83
CA MET A 26 33.40 -23.81 4.60
C MET A 26 34.91 -23.68 4.79
N MET A 27 35.65 -24.07 3.74
CA MET A 27 37.12 -24.10 3.68
C MET A 27 37.61 -23.38 2.41
N PRO A 28 37.47 -22.04 2.31
CA PRO A 28 37.95 -21.32 1.14
C PRO A 28 39.47 -21.35 1.01
N ALA A 29 39.96 -21.43 -0.22
CA ALA A 29 41.37 -21.26 -0.52
C ALA A 29 41.80 -19.77 -0.42
N ASN A 30 43.10 -19.52 -0.37
CA ASN A 30 43.63 -18.16 -0.38
C ASN A 30 43.18 -17.43 -1.66
N GLY A 31 42.48 -16.30 -1.49
CA GLY A 31 41.93 -15.52 -2.60
C GLY A 31 40.51 -15.92 -3.00
N GLU A 32 39.92 -16.96 -2.41
CA GLU A 32 38.51 -17.29 -2.60
C GLU A 32 37.61 -16.49 -1.67
N SER A 33 36.46 -16.04 -2.21
CA SER A 33 35.42 -15.36 -1.44
C SER A 33 34.27 -16.30 -1.15
N VAL A 34 33.68 -16.15 0.03
CA VAL A 34 32.57 -16.98 0.48
C VAL A 34 31.42 -16.08 0.90
N VAL A 35 30.21 -16.38 0.41
CA VAL A 35 28.99 -15.66 0.77
C VAL A 35 28.29 -16.42 1.90
N ILE A 36 28.21 -15.81 3.08
CA ILE A 36 27.44 -16.33 4.21
C ILE A 36 26.12 -15.57 4.24
N PRO A 37 24.97 -16.21 3.96
CA PRO A 37 23.68 -15.55 4.07
C PRO A 37 23.40 -15.23 5.55
N GLY A 38 23.36 -13.95 5.88
CA GLY A 38 22.88 -13.46 7.17
C GLY A 38 21.40 -13.11 7.05
N VAL A 39 20.59 -13.54 8.02
CA VAL A 39 19.25 -12.98 8.20
C VAL A 39 19.41 -11.71 9.01
N VAL A 40 19.26 -10.55 8.35
CA VAL A 40 19.24 -9.27 9.03
C VAL A 40 17.79 -8.99 9.42
N ASN A 41 17.50 -9.00 10.71
CA ASN A 41 16.23 -8.51 11.23
C ASN A 41 16.34 -7.00 11.40
N LEU A 42 15.42 -6.27 10.78
CA LEU A 42 15.34 -4.82 10.87
C LEU A 42 14.14 -4.46 11.74
N GLU A 43 14.43 -3.95 12.93
CA GLU A 43 13.41 -3.44 13.85
C GLU A 43 13.36 -1.92 13.70
N VAL A 44 12.16 -1.39 13.49
CA VAL A 44 11.92 0.05 13.33
C VAL A 44 10.71 0.46 14.15
N ASP A 45 10.85 1.59 14.84
CA ASP A 45 9.74 2.19 15.55
C ASP A 45 8.83 2.91 14.56
N VAL A 46 7.54 2.58 14.60
CA VAL A 46 6.54 3.18 13.73
C VAL A 46 5.68 4.15 14.56
N PRO A 47 5.63 5.44 14.19
CA PRO A 47 4.73 6.39 14.81
C PRO A 47 3.26 5.95 14.75
N GLN A 48 2.55 6.07 15.87
CA GLN A 48 1.15 5.61 16.00
C GLN A 48 0.20 6.31 15.02
N ASP A 49 0.45 7.59 14.72
CA ASP A 49 -0.37 8.38 13.80
C ASP A 49 -0.35 7.81 12.37
N ILE A 50 0.81 7.30 11.92
CA ILE A 50 0.93 6.64 10.60
C ILE A 50 0.14 5.33 10.58
N VAL A 51 0.24 4.54 11.66
CA VAL A 51 -0.50 3.28 11.80
C VAL A 51 -2.00 3.55 11.79
N GLN A 52 -2.45 4.50 12.61
CA GLN A 52 -3.86 4.87 12.71
C GLN A 52 -4.40 5.39 11.38
N ARG A 53 -3.64 6.26 10.69
CA ARG A 53 -4.00 6.75 9.35
C ARG A 53 -4.16 5.60 8.36
N CYS A 54 -3.22 4.64 8.33
CA CYS A 54 -3.33 3.49 7.42
C CYS A 54 -4.63 2.71 7.68
N ILE A 55 -4.94 2.45 8.96
CA ILE A 55 -6.13 1.72 9.41
C ILE A 55 -7.41 2.47 9.05
N ASP A 56 -7.42 3.79 9.17
CA ASP A 56 -8.59 4.61 8.84
C ASP A 56 -8.81 4.70 7.34
N LEU A 57 -7.73 4.69 6.55
CA LEU A 57 -7.79 4.60 5.09
C LEU A 57 -8.14 3.20 4.55
N ASP A 58 -8.30 2.19 5.42
CA ASP A 58 -8.82 0.89 5.00
C ASP A 58 -10.36 0.88 5.06
N PRO A 59 -11.05 0.85 3.91
CA PRO A 59 -12.51 0.79 3.85
C PRO A 59 -13.04 -0.63 4.06
N THR A 60 -12.16 -1.62 4.24
CA THR A 60 -12.59 -2.97 4.60
C THR A 60 -13.12 -2.92 6.03
N PRO A 61 -14.39 -3.26 6.30
CA PRO A 61 -14.96 -3.15 7.64
C PRO A 61 -14.20 -3.97 8.70
N SER A 62 -13.47 -5.01 8.28
CA SER A 62 -12.70 -5.86 9.17
C SER A 62 -11.34 -5.27 9.59
N LYS A 63 -10.75 -4.33 8.81
CA LYS A 63 -9.43 -3.71 9.06
C LYS A 63 -8.26 -4.70 9.31
N LYS A 64 -8.45 -6.00 9.05
CA LYS A 64 -7.50 -7.08 9.43
C LYS A 64 -6.27 -7.18 8.54
N ALA A 65 -6.38 -6.75 7.28
CA ALA A 65 -5.31 -6.83 6.28
C ALA A 65 -5.01 -5.42 5.73
N CYS A 66 -4.95 -4.45 6.63
CA CYS A 66 -4.71 -3.05 6.28
C CYS A 66 -3.31 -2.90 5.67
N PRO A 67 -3.18 -2.42 4.43
CA PRO A 67 -1.87 -2.13 3.86
C PRO A 67 -1.22 -0.99 4.64
N PHE A 68 0.04 -1.18 5.00
CA PHE A 68 0.85 -0.16 5.66
C PHE A 68 1.59 0.66 4.61
N SER A 69 1.51 1.99 4.69
CA SER A 69 2.18 2.92 3.78
C SER A 69 2.89 3.99 4.59
N ALA A 70 4.22 4.03 4.47
CA ALA A 70 5.07 5.00 5.14
C ALA A 70 6.37 5.20 4.35
N CYS A 71 7.09 6.28 4.66
CA CYS A 71 8.44 6.52 4.15
C CYS A 71 9.46 6.07 5.18
N LEU A 72 10.40 5.24 4.75
CA LEU A 72 11.55 4.84 5.55
C LEU A 72 12.74 5.72 5.18
N VAL A 73 13.22 6.53 6.12
CA VAL A 73 14.36 7.43 5.90
C VAL A 73 15.54 6.94 6.71
N MET A 74 16.70 6.84 6.06
CA MET A 74 17.96 6.52 6.73
C MET A 74 18.79 7.79 6.87
N ASP A 75 18.93 8.26 8.11
CA ASP A 75 19.85 9.34 8.47
C ASP A 75 21.15 8.74 9.00
N LYS A 76 22.29 9.32 8.62
CA LYS A 76 23.62 8.90 9.09
C LYS A 76 23.79 9.14 10.59
N GLN A 77 23.07 10.11 11.17
CA GLN A 77 23.19 10.46 12.58
C GLN A 77 22.13 9.78 13.46
N ASN A 78 20.88 9.74 12.99
CA ASN A 78 19.74 9.26 13.78
C ASN A 78 19.32 7.82 13.45
N GLY A 79 20.02 7.16 12.52
CA GLY A 79 19.69 5.82 12.09
C GLY A 79 18.45 5.78 11.20
N LEU A 80 17.65 4.72 11.34
CA LEU A 80 16.52 4.45 10.47
C LEU A 80 15.22 4.93 11.13
N GLU A 81 14.49 5.79 10.44
CA GLU A 81 13.28 6.43 10.95
C GLU A 81 12.11 6.22 9.99
N VAL A 82 10.92 5.95 10.53
CA VAL A 82 9.68 5.86 9.76
C VAL A 82 8.91 7.17 9.89
N ILE A 83 8.67 7.82 8.76
CA ILE A 83 7.97 9.11 8.69
C ILE A 83 6.89 9.11 7.62
N SER A 84 6.00 10.10 7.68
CA SER A 84 4.97 10.29 6.66
C SER A 84 5.55 10.86 5.36
N CYS A 85 4.85 10.65 4.24
CA CYS A 85 5.24 11.21 2.94
C CYS A 85 5.31 12.75 2.97
N GLU A 86 4.43 13.41 3.73
CA GLU A 86 4.41 14.87 3.89
C GLU A 86 5.63 15.36 4.66
N THR A 87 6.02 14.64 5.72
CA THR A 87 7.20 14.94 6.51
C THR A 87 8.47 14.73 5.68
N ALA A 88 8.53 13.63 4.92
CA ALA A 88 9.64 13.34 4.03
C ALA A 88 9.81 14.40 2.95
N ALA A 89 8.73 14.78 2.27
CA ALA A 89 8.75 15.82 1.25
C ALA A 89 9.18 17.18 1.83
N SER A 90 8.69 17.52 3.02
CA SER A 90 9.09 18.75 3.72
C SER A 90 10.58 18.78 4.04
N ARG A 91 11.15 17.65 4.52
CA ARG A 91 12.60 17.54 4.80
C ARG A 91 13.44 17.66 3.52
N LEU A 92 12.94 17.12 2.41
CA LEU A 92 13.62 17.17 1.12
C LEU A 92 13.34 18.45 0.31
N GLN A 93 12.53 19.37 0.85
CA GLN A 93 12.09 20.59 0.17
C GLN A 93 11.42 20.30 -1.18
N LEU A 94 10.69 19.18 -1.25
CA LEU A 94 9.94 18.77 -2.43
C LEU A 94 8.47 19.18 -2.30
N GLY A 95 7.90 19.67 -3.40
CA GLY A 95 6.45 19.84 -3.50
C GLY A 95 5.79 18.48 -3.69
N LEU A 96 4.84 18.14 -2.81
CA LEU A 96 3.97 16.99 -3.04
C LEU A 96 2.97 17.31 -4.16
N HIS A 97 2.97 16.46 -5.19
CA HIS A 97 1.99 16.55 -6.26
C HIS A 97 0.95 15.45 -6.10
N THR A 98 -0.30 15.85 -5.88
CA THR A 98 -1.43 14.92 -5.74
C THR A 98 -2.09 14.72 -7.10
N ILE A 99 -2.15 13.47 -7.56
CA ILE A 99 -2.85 13.10 -8.79
C ILE A 99 -4.20 12.52 -8.41
N THR A 100 -5.28 13.14 -8.88
CA THR A 100 -6.64 12.63 -8.66
C THR A 100 -7.14 11.94 -9.92
N LEU A 101 -7.55 10.69 -9.79
CA LEU A 101 -8.30 9.98 -10.81
C LEU A 101 -9.78 10.18 -10.57
N SER A 102 -10.52 10.56 -11.61
CA SER A 102 -11.97 10.71 -11.52
C SER A 102 -12.70 9.86 -12.53
N GLN A 103 -13.85 9.33 -12.14
CA GLN A 103 -14.76 8.57 -12.98
C GLN A 103 -16.16 9.14 -12.86
N LEU A 104 -16.84 9.24 -14.00
CA LEU A 104 -18.26 9.57 -14.06
C LEU A 104 -19.08 8.28 -13.96
N VAL A 105 -20.02 8.24 -13.02
CA VAL A 105 -20.94 7.12 -12.82
C VAL A 105 -22.35 7.62 -13.04
N LYS A 106 -23.04 7.02 -14.03
CA LYS A 106 -24.44 7.29 -14.33
C LYS A 106 -25.34 6.33 -13.57
N SER A 107 -26.35 6.88 -12.92
CA SER A 107 -27.48 6.17 -12.34
C SER A 107 -28.65 6.15 -13.31
N LYS A 108 -29.58 5.20 -13.11
CA LYS A 108 -30.86 5.16 -13.83
C LYS A 108 -31.87 6.17 -13.29
N SER A 109 -31.68 6.65 -12.07
CA SER A 109 -32.59 7.56 -11.38
C SER A 109 -31.82 8.70 -10.72
N THR A 110 -32.55 9.71 -10.26
CA THR A 110 -32.00 10.81 -9.47
C THR A 110 -31.25 10.24 -8.26
N VAL A 111 -30.06 10.77 -8.00
CA VAL A 111 -29.19 10.27 -6.94
C VAL A 111 -29.72 10.72 -5.58
N ASP A 112 -30.11 9.77 -4.74
CA ASP A 112 -30.45 10.04 -3.34
C ASP A 112 -29.15 10.12 -2.51
N TRP A 113 -28.73 11.35 -2.21
CA TRP A 113 -27.52 11.62 -1.42
C TRP A 113 -27.58 11.10 0.01
N LYS A 114 -28.79 11.01 0.61
CA LYS A 114 -28.95 10.51 1.97
C LYS A 114 -28.77 8.99 1.99
N ALA A 115 -29.46 8.29 1.11
CA ALA A 115 -29.30 6.84 0.97
C ALA A 115 -27.88 6.44 0.56
N LEU A 116 -27.25 7.24 -0.30
CA LEU A 116 -25.85 7.06 -0.70
C LEU A 116 -24.92 7.22 0.49
N SER A 117 -25.10 8.27 1.29
CA SER A 117 -24.32 8.49 2.51
C SER A 117 -24.46 7.33 3.50
N ASP A 118 -25.69 6.89 3.79
CA ASP A 118 -25.95 5.80 4.72
C ASP A 118 -25.28 4.49 4.27
N ALA A 119 -25.27 4.23 2.95
CA ALA A 119 -24.58 3.07 2.39
C ALA A 119 -23.05 3.17 2.48
N LEU A 120 -22.50 4.39 2.47
CA LEU A 120 -21.07 4.67 2.56
C LEU A 120 -20.57 4.71 4.01
N SER A 121 -21.42 5.01 5.00
CA SER A 121 -21.11 4.98 6.44
C SER A 121 -20.60 3.64 6.95
N ILE A 122 -20.91 2.55 6.25
CA ILE A 122 -20.40 1.20 6.56
C ILE A 122 -18.88 1.13 6.36
N HIS A 123 -18.34 1.94 5.44
CA HIS A 123 -16.93 1.95 5.08
C HIS A 123 -16.14 3.04 5.80
N ASP A 124 -16.78 4.19 6.03
CA ASP A 124 -16.19 5.30 6.78
C ASP A 124 -17.21 5.88 7.73
N THR A 125 -17.00 5.69 9.03
CA THR A 125 -17.87 6.25 10.08
C THR A 125 -17.69 7.75 10.23
N ASN A 126 -16.59 8.32 9.73
CA ASN A 126 -16.23 9.73 9.83
C ASN A 126 -16.43 10.49 8.50
N LEU A 127 -17.26 9.94 7.60
CA LEU A 127 -17.55 10.58 6.31
C LEU A 127 -18.05 12.01 6.52
N GLN A 128 -17.68 12.90 5.61
CA GLN A 128 -18.01 14.32 5.71
C GLN A 128 -18.96 14.73 4.59
N HIS A 129 -20.06 15.40 4.96
CA HIS A 129 -20.94 16.04 4.02
C HIS A 129 -20.42 17.44 3.70
N LYS A 130 -20.06 17.68 2.45
CA LYS A 130 -19.71 19.01 1.93
C LYS A 130 -20.85 19.59 1.11
N GLN A 131 -20.75 20.89 0.82
CA GLN A 131 -21.74 21.59 0.00
C GLN A 131 -21.80 21.05 -1.44
N ASP A 132 -20.72 20.44 -1.90
CA ASP A 132 -20.50 19.93 -3.25
C ASP A 132 -20.28 18.40 -3.29
N GLY A 133 -20.67 17.67 -2.25
CA GLY A 133 -20.59 16.21 -2.27
C GLY A 133 -20.37 15.54 -0.91
N ILE A 134 -19.90 14.29 -0.98
CA ILE A 134 -19.53 13.46 0.17
C ILE A 134 -18.04 13.18 0.07
N GLU A 135 -17.32 13.36 1.17
CA GLU A 135 -15.93 12.94 1.30
C GLU A 135 -15.81 11.77 2.25
N LEU A 136 -14.98 10.81 1.88
CA LEU A 136 -14.61 9.67 2.69
C LEU A 136 -13.09 9.69 2.90
N PHE A 137 -12.66 9.06 3.98
CA PHE A 137 -11.26 8.81 4.29
C PHE A 137 -10.44 10.09 4.31
N HIS A 138 -10.96 11.13 4.96
CA HIS A 138 -10.33 12.45 5.04
C HIS A 138 -10.07 13.11 3.67
N GLY A 139 -10.93 12.85 2.68
CA GLY A 139 -10.85 13.45 1.35
C GLY A 139 -10.08 12.63 0.32
N GLU A 140 -9.64 11.41 0.68
CA GLU A 140 -9.02 10.50 -0.30
C GLU A 140 -10.02 10.04 -1.36
N ILE A 141 -11.29 9.92 -0.99
CA ILE A 141 -12.39 9.61 -1.92
C ILE A 141 -13.44 10.70 -1.84
N CYS A 142 -13.78 11.28 -2.98
CA CYS A 142 -14.81 12.31 -3.10
C CYS A 142 -15.91 11.85 -4.04
N VAL A 143 -17.17 12.03 -3.63
CA VAL A 143 -18.35 11.81 -4.47
C VAL A 143 -19.06 13.13 -4.68
N MET A 144 -19.05 13.65 -5.90
CA MET A 144 -19.54 14.98 -6.23
C MET A 144 -20.67 14.92 -7.26
N PRO A 145 -21.66 15.83 -7.22
CA PRO A 145 -22.66 15.96 -8.26
C PRO A 145 -22.03 16.50 -9.56
N VAL A 146 -22.62 16.12 -10.69
CA VAL A 146 -22.27 16.72 -11.99
C VAL A 146 -23.25 17.85 -12.29
N LYS A 147 -22.72 19.05 -12.54
CA LYS A 147 -23.55 20.22 -12.88
C LYS A 147 -24.37 19.92 -14.15
N GLY A 148 -25.70 19.92 -14.02
CA GLY A 148 -26.63 19.71 -15.13
C GLY A 148 -27.06 18.26 -15.38
N ASP A 149 -26.60 17.29 -14.59
CA ASP A 149 -27.06 15.89 -14.67
C ASP A 149 -27.25 15.31 -13.26
N GLU A 150 -28.50 15.34 -12.78
CA GLU A 150 -28.88 14.84 -11.44
C GLU A 150 -28.82 13.31 -11.32
N ASN A 151 -28.65 12.61 -12.45
CA ASN A 151 -28.50 11.17 -12.50
C ASN A 151 -27.02 10.76 -12.57
N GLN A 152 -26.09 11.72 -12.48
CA GLN A 152 -24.67 11.45 -12.62
C GLN A 152 -23.86 11.97 -11.42
N VAL A 153 -22.96 11.11 -10.93
CA VAL A 153 -21.98 11.46 -9.91
C VAL A 153 -20.56 11.33 -10.46
N ARG A 154 -19.67 12.17 -9.96
CA ARG A 154 -18.23 12.07 -10.14
C ARG A 154 -17.63 11.45 -8.90
N LEU A 155 -16.94 10.34 -9.08
CA LEU A 155 -16.10 9.71 -8.05
C LEU A 155 -14.65 10.10 -8.31
N GLY A 156 -14.04 10.83 -7.38
CA GLY A 156 -12.61 11.13 -7.35
C GLY A 156 -11.88 10.25 -6.33
N ASN A 157 -10.66 9.86 -6.65
CA ASN A 157 -9.74 9.18 -5.74
C ASN A 157 -8.32 9.71 -5.93
N THR A 158 -7.62 10.00 -4.84
CA THR A 158 -6.22 10.46 -4.81
C THR A 158 -5.20 9.34 -4.60
N ASP A 159 -5.61 8.17 -4.11
CA ASP A 159 -4.71 7.02 -3.91
C ASP A 159 -4.69 6.08 -5.13
N PHE A 160 -3.56 6.07 -5.85
CA PHE A 160 -3.30 5.24 -7.03
C PHE A 160 -3.08 3.75 -6.69
N GLY A 161 -2.69 3.43 -5.44
CA GLY A 161 -2.29 2.08 -5.03
C GLY A 161 -3.45 1.15 -4.73
N ARG A 162 -4.62 1.72 -4.43
CA ARG A 162 -5.80 0.95 -4.04
C ARG A 162 -6.89 1.17 -5.07
N ASN A 163 -7.35 0.08 -5.71
CA ASN A 163 -8.32 0.07 -6.81
C ASN A 163 -9.76 0.43 -6.34
N TRP A 164 -9.89 1.52 -5.58
CA TRP A 164 -11.10 1.95 -4.89
C TRP A 164 -12.18 2.41 -5.85
N LEU A 165 -11.80 3.14 -6.90
CA LEU A 165 -12.72 3.57 -7.95
C LEU A 165 -13.54 2.40 -8.49
N PHE A 166 -12.91 1.23 -8.67
CA PHE A 166 -13.61 0.03 -9.12
C PHE A 166 -14.54 -0.60 -8.08
N LYS A 167 -14.13 -0.63 -6.80
CA LYS A 167 -14.96 -1.18 -5.71
C LYS A 167 -16.16 -0.29 -5.42
N PHE A 168 -15.97 1.02 -5.35
CA PHE A 168 -17.03 1.98 -5.06
C PHE A 168 -17.94 2.22 -6.26
N SER A 169 -17.42 2.31 -7.49
CA SER A 169 -18.27 2.42 -8.69
C SER A 169 -19.22 1.22 -8.79
N LYS A 170 -18.73 -0.01 -8.58
CA LYS A 170 -19.59 -1.20 -8.54
C LYS A 170 -20.68 -1.11 -7.48
N LYS A 171 -20.35 -0.66 -6.25
CA LYS A 171 -21.31 -0.60 -5.14
C LYS A 171 -22.34 0.52 -5.32
N ILE A 172 -21.92 1.66 -5.87
CA ILE A 172 -22.80 2.78 -6.22
C ILE A 172 -23.71 2.40 -7.40
N LEU A 173 -23.19 1.69 -8.41
CA LEU A 173 -23.97 1.12 -9.51
C LEU A 173 -24.95 0.04 -9.02
N LEU A 174 -24.55 -0.80 -8.05
CA LEU A 174 -25.39 -1.82 -7.42
C LEU A 174 -26.54 -1.22 -6.62
N ASN A 175 -26.30 -0.12 -5.89
CA ASN A 175 -27.36 0.57 -5.14
C ASN A 175 -28.26 1.43 -6.04
N SER A 176 -27.77 1.91 -7.18
CA SER A 176 -28.58 2.69 -8.13
C SER A 176 -29.45 1.87 -9.07
N ILE A 177 -29.35 0.53 -9.11
CA ILE A 177 -30.11 -0.28 -10.08
C ILE A 177 -30.46 -1.69 -9.54
N VAL A 178 -31.75 -1.91 -9.26
CA VAL A 178 -32.41 -3.20 -9.56
C VAL A 178 -32.05 -3.59 -10.99
N LYS A 179 -31.26 -4.67 -11.16
CA LYS A 179 -30.98 -5.39 -12.42
C LYS A 179 -30.36 -4.56 -13.57
N SER A 180 -29.06 -4.74 -13.82
CA SER A 180 -28.55 -5.31 -15.08
C SER A 180 -27.04 -5.22 -15.18
N ALA A 181 -26.48 -6.22 -15.84
CA ALA A 181 -25.09 -6.65 -15.82
C ALA A 181 -24.10 -5.80 -16.65
N ALA A 182 -22.83 -5.98 -16.28
CA ALA A 182 -21.62 -6.11 -17.12
C ALA A 182 -21.31 -5.06 -18.21
N LEU A 183 -20.15 -4.40 -18.11
CA LEU A 183 -19.02 -4.61 -19.04
C LEU A 183 -17.76 -3.78 -18.64
N MET A 184 -16.59 -4.26 -19.11
CA MET A 184 -15.23 -3.64 -19.11
C MET A 184 -14.50 -3.68 -17.75
N LEU A 185 -13.65 -4.65 -17.38
CA LEU A 185 -12.60 -5.39 -18.11
C LEU A 185 -11.60 -4.50 -18.86
N SER A 186 -10.35 -4.54 -18.38
CA SER A 186 -9.10 -4.25 -19.08
C SER A 186 -8.69 -2.78 -19.29
N VAL A 187 -7.96 -2.18 -18.33
CA VAL A 187 -6.79 -1.31 -18.66
C VAL A 187 -5.66 -1.36 -17.58
N SER A 188 -5.95 -1.65 -16.31
CA SER A 188 -4.92 -1.47 -15.24
C SER A 188 -3.78 -2.51 -15.17
N ALA A 189 -3.53 -3.26 -16.25
CA ALA A 189 -2.42 -4.21 -16.36
C ALA A 189 -1.25 -3.71 -17.21
N PHE A 190 -1.25 -2.47 -17.73
CA PHE A 190 -0.31 -2.10 -18.81
C PHE A 190 0.68 -0.95 -18.56
N LEU A 191 0.92 -0.50 -17.31
CA LEU A 191 1.90 0.57 -17.06
C LEU A 191 2.90 0.29 -15.93
N ARG A 192 3.18 -0.99 -15.64
CA ARG A 192 4.43 -1.42 -14.99
C ARG A 192 5.21 -2.32 -15.92
N LEU A 193 5.81 -1.69 -16.93
CA LEU A 193 6.97 -2.13 -17.69
C LEU A 193 7.02 -1.22 -18.90
N HIS A 194 7.67 -0.06 -18.77
CA HIS A 194 8.54 0.43 -19.83
C HIS A 194 9.37 1.62 -19.31
N HIS A 195 10.68 1.42 -19.45
CA HIS A 195 11.77 2.39 -19.45
C HIS A 195 12.42 2.80 -18.12
N PHE A 196 13.50 2.04 -17.89
CA PHE A 196 14.83 2.35 -17.33
C PHE A 196 14.96 2.57 -15.82
#